data_AF-A0A6A1WMZ6-F1
#
_entry.id   AF-A0A6A1WMZ6-F1
#
_cell.length_a   1.000
_cell.length_b   1.000
_cell.length_c   1.000
_cell.angle_alpha   90.00
_cell.angle_beta   90.00
_cell.angle_gamma   90.00
#
_symmetry.space_group_name_H-M   'P 1'
#
loop_
_entity.id
_entity.type
_entity.pdbx_description
1 polymer ?
#
loop_
_entity_poly.entity_id
_entity_poly.type
_entity_poly.pdbx_seq_one_letter_code
_entity_poly.pdbx_strand_id
1 'polypeptide(L)'
;MSEDNPSETTTILTSEPSSPACTSESTPMVSSPADSLSKTQSAIQALSSILPSTPDLSLSTASSLLHDPDVASQISSLLRKPDSGAGDNDLCRWLYDTFQSGDSELQLVVLRFFPIIAGLYLSRIALRKHLAGFEAILLALYAHETTSRGGQPVAVNIPDLSHPSLYHETNTPIKNNATELNIAILSPTLEPYGTVRSTKRARIVGVGLELYFSKIFWMPVGSKIDFCEFCVVWAGQDGDACKESGCESSEQLWGGNGGSERVGKEGRIPLPWELLQPVLRILGHCLMGTRKHKELLDAALEACRNLYTRSVNDINPKAILATGSLLRLRKMAMETADDFDPTEIQKPDVLSI
;
A
#
# COMPACT_ATOMS: atom_id res chain seq x y z
N MET A 1 44.51 19.87 82.88
CA MET A 1 44.82 19.05 81.70
C MET A 1 44.49 19.93 80.50
N SER A 2 45.20 21.06 80.33
CA SER A 2 46.51 21.19 79.65
C SER A 2 46.30 21.10 78.14
N GLU A 3 46.00 22.23 77.49
CA GLU A 3 46.92 23.07 76.65
C GLU A 3 47.03 22.46 75.23
N ASP A 4 46.78 23.13 74.10
CA ASP A 4 47.08 24.51 73.68
C ASP A 4 46.08 25.05 72.63
N ASN A 5 45.94 26.38 72.59
CA ASN A 5 45.45 27.24 71.50
C ASN A 5 46.71 27.98 70.94
N PRO A 6 46.83 28.55 69.70
CA PRO A 6 45.98 29.66 69.23
C PRO A 6 45.91 29.96 67.70
N SER A 7 45.08 30.98 67.34
CA SER A 7 45.21 31.98 66.25
C SER A 7 45.25 31.54 64.77
N GLU A 8 44.83 32.29 63.74
CA GLU A 8 43.95 33.44 63.45
C GLU A 8 44.14 33.68 61.91
N THR A 9 43.20 34.34 61.20
CA THR A 9 43.39 35.06 59.89
C THR A 9 42.98 34.38 58.54
N THR A 10 41.78 34.78 58.04
CA THR A 10 41.47 35.41 56.71
C THR A 10 41.40 34.62 55.36
N THR A 11 40.16 34.55 54.83
CA THR A 11 39.60 34.53 53.43
C THR A 11 39.96 33.42 52.42
N ILE A 12 38.94 32.80 51.79
CA ILE A 12 38.72 32.62 50.31
C ILE A 12 37.37 31.92 50.03
N LEU A 13 36.66 32.39 49.00
CA LEU A 13 35.36 31.95 48.46
C LEU A 13 35.44 30.59 47.73
N THR A 14 34.43 29.69 47.85
CA THR A 14 33.81 28.93 46.72
C THR A 14 32.69 27.93 47.14
N SER A 15 31.70 27.81 46.24
CA SER A 15 30.76 26.68 45.97
C SER A 15 29.47 26.50 46.81
N GLU A 16 28.34 26.87 46.20
CA GLU A 16 26.99 26.33 46.48
C GLU A 16 26.73 25.08 45.61
N PRO A 17 26.05 24.04 46.13
CA PRO A 17 25.56 22.93 45.31
C PRO A 17 24.09 23.11 44.86
N SER A 18 23.92 22.73 43.60
CA SER A 18 22.76 22.64 42.71
C SER A 18 21.42 22.11 43.25
N SER A 19 20.34 22.73 42.78
CA SER A 19 18.95 22.25 42.78
C SER A 19 18.65 21.34 41.56
N PRO A 20 17.63 20.44 41.61
CA PRO A 20 17.48 19.34 40.67
C PRO A 20 16.79 19.71 39.35
N ALA A 21 17.21 19.02 38.29
CA ALA A 21 16.84 19.22 36.90
C ALA A 21 15.43 18.71 36.53
N CYS A 22 14.74 19.49 35.69
CA CYS A 22 13.54 19.10 34.96
C CYS A 22 13.87 18.12 33.84
N THR A 23 13.08 17.05 33.73
CA THR A 23 13.12 16.08 32.61
C THR A 23 12.28 16.63 31.46
N SER A 24 12.89 16.80 30.29
CA SER A 24 12.26 17.26 29.07
C SER A 24 11.53 16.12 28.34
N GLU A 25 10.21 16.27 28.19
CA GLU A 25 9.40 15.48 27.25
C GLU A 25 9.75 15.87 25.80
N SER A 26 9.96 14.86 24.96
CA SER A 26 10.31 15.00 23.54
C SER A 26 9.05 15.18 22.69
N THR A 27 8.83 16.40 22.20
CA THR A 27 7.85 16.74 21.16
C THR A 27 8.30 16.19 19.79
N PRO A 28 7.40 15.68 18.93
CA PRO A 28 7.79 15.26 17.58
C PRO A 28 8.21 16.49 16.75
N MET A 29 9.40 16.42 16.16
CA MET A 29 9.91 17.45 15.25
C MET A 29 9.06 17.50 13.97
N VAL A 30 8.25 18.55 13.84
CA VAL A 30 7.73 18.97 12.54
C VAL A 30 8.90 19.57 11.77
N SER A 31 9.27 18.94 10.64
CA SER A 31 10.32 19.45 9.75
C SER A 31 9.98 20.85 9.25
N SER A 32 10.95 21.76 9.22
CA SER A 32 10.71 23.10 8.70
C SER A 32 10.40 23.05 7.19
N PRO A 33 9.55 23.94 6.64
CA PRO A 33 9.22 23.95 5.20
C PRO A 33 10.44 24.17 4.28
N ALA A 34 11.51 24.77 4.80
CA ALA A 34 12.75 24.96 4.06
C ALA A 34 13.55 23.64 3.93
N ASP A 35 13.48 22.78 4.96
CA ASP A 35 14.16 21.48 4.97
C ASP A 35 13.48 20.47 4.03
N SER A 36 12.14 20.52 3.88
CA SER A 36 11.43 19.66 2.93
C SER A 36 11.71 20.03 1.47
N LEU A 37 11.79 21.33 1.16
CA LEU A 37 12.09 21.82 -0.19
C LEU A 37 13.51 21.43 -0.62
N SER A 38 14.51 21.61 0.25
CA SER A 38 15.89 21.23 -0.05
C SER A 38 16.04 19.72 -0.28
N LYS A 39 15.42 18.88 0.57
CA LYS A 39 15.37 17.41 0.37
C LYS A 39 14.74 17.03 -0.96
N THR A 40 13.63 17.67 -1.32
CA THR A 40 12.91 17.44 -2.58
C THR A 40 13.80 17.78 -3.79
N GLN A 41 14.45 18.94 -3.75
CA GLN A 41 15.34 19.37 -4.83
C GLN A 41 16.54 18.43 -4.99
N SER A 42 17.18 18.01 -3.88
CA SER A 42 18.27 17.04 -3.92
C SER A 42 17.82 15.67 -4.48
N ALA A 43 16.64 15.18 -4.09
CA ALA A 43 16.09 13.94 -4.62
C ALA A 43 15.83 14.03 -6.13
N ILE A 44 15.25 15.14 -6.60
CA ILE A 44 14.96 15.36 -8.02
C ILE A 44 16.25 15.46 -8.84
N GLN A 45 17.27 16.17 -8.33
CA GLN A 45 18.58 16.24 -8.98
C GLN A 45 19.23 14.86 -9.09
N ALA A 46 19.20 14.06 -8.01
CA ALA A 46 19.71 12.69 -8.05
C ALA A 46 18.95 11.84 -9.07
N LEU A 47 17.62 11.97 -9.16
CA LEU A 47 16.82 11.26 -10.16
C LEU A 47 17.20 11.64 -11.59
N SER A 48 17.45 12.93 -11.85
CA SER A 48 17.80 13.41 -13.19
C SER A 48 19.09 12.79 -13.73
N SER A 49 20.04 12.43 -12.87
CA SER A 49 21.26 11.71 -13.29
C SER A 49 21.03 10.23 -13.66
N ILE A 50 19.91 9.64 -13.24
CA ILE A 50 19.57 8.24 -13.48
C ILE A 50 18.69 8.10 -14.73
N LEU A 51 17.87 9.11 -15.03
CA LEU A 51 16.93 9.06 -16.15
C LEU A 51 17.64 9.21 -17.51
N PRO A 52 17.34 8.35 -18.50
CA PRO A 52 17.95 8.43 -19.83
C PRO A 52 17.62 9.72 -20.59
N SER A 53 16.45 10.30 -20.33
CA SER A 53 16.04 11.60 -20.88
C SER A 53 15.77 12.54 -19.73
N THR A 54 16.42 13.70 -19.74
CA THR A 54 16.29 14.73 -18.71
C THR A 54 15.17 15.71 -19.08
N PRO A 55 13.93 15.53 -18.59
CA PRO A 55 13.02 16.67 -18.52
C PRO A 55 13.68 17.76 -17.67
N ASP A 56 13.35 19.03 -17.93
CA ASP A 56 13.88 20.16 -17.17
C ASP A 56 13.22 20.17 -15.77
N LEU A 57 13.70 19.29 -14.89
CA LEU A 57 13.15 19.05 -13.55
C LEU A 57 13.62 20.09 -12.52
N SER A 58 14.34 21.13 -12.96
CA SER A 58 15.02 22.10 -12.12
C SER A 58 14.10 22.89 -11.18
N LEU A 59 12.80 22.97 -11.50
CA LEU A 59 11.75 23.63 -10.70
C LEU A 59 10.63 22.68 -10.24
N SER A 60 10.79 21.38 -10.43
CA SER A 60 9.74 20.40 -10.11
C SER A 60 9.55 20.25 -8.61
N THR A 61 8.30 20.12 -8.19
CA THR A 61 7.92 19.73 -6.82
C THR A 61 7.68 18.22 -6.74
N ALA A 62 7.64 17.66 -5.53
CA ALA A 62 7.34 16.25 -5.33
C ALA A 62 5.95 15.88 -5.87
N SER A 63 4.95 16.76 -5.72
CA SER A 63 3.63 16.60 -6.32
C SER A 63 3.64 16.60 -7.87
N SER A 64 4.45 17.47 -8.48
CA SER A 64 4.64 17.47 -9.95
C SER A 64 5.27 16.17 -10.42
N LEU A 65 6.32 15.71 -9.73
CA LEU A 65 6.99 14.44 -10.01
C LEU A 65 6.06 13.24 -9.84
N LEU A 66 5.17 13.28 -8.84
CA LEU A 66 4.18 12.23 -8.61
C LEU A 66 3.23 12.07 -9.80
N HIS A 67 2.86 13.16 -10.49
CA HIS A 67 1.86 13.14 -11.56
C HIS A 67 2.44 13.18 -12.97
N ASP A 68 3.75 13.40 -13.12
CA ASP A 68 4.44 13.43 -14.41
C ASP A 68 4.38 12.05 -15.11
N PRO A 69 3.69 11.92 -16.26
CA PRO A 69 3.55 10.65 -16.96
C PRO A 69 4.86 10.23 -17.66
N ASP A 70 5.67 11.18 -18.13
CA ASP A 70 6.90 10.90 -18.88
C ASP A 70 7.96 10.35 -17.93
N VAL A 71 8.18 11.02 -16.80
CA VAL A 71 9.09 10.53 -15.76
C VAL A 71 8.63 9.18 -15.22
N ALA A 72 7.32 9.02 -14.98
CA ALA A 72 6.79 7.76 -14.52
C ALA A 72 7.02 6.63 -15.54
N SER A 73 6.83 6.88 -16.84
CA SER A 73 7.06 5.87 -17.88
C SER A 73 8.53 5.45 -17.95
N GLN A 74 9.47 6.40 -17.79
CA GLN A 74 10.90 6.13 -17.78
C GLN A 74 11.31 5.30 -16.56
N ILE A 75 10.87 5.69 -15.34
CA ILE A 75 11.13 4.93 -14.11
C ILE A 75 10.54 3.52 -14.22
N SER A 76 9.29 3.40 -14.68
CA SER A 76 8.61 2.14 -14.91
C SER A 76 9.35 1.24 -15.89
N SER A 77 9.88 1.80 -16.98
CA SER A 77 10.70 1.08 -17.97
C SER A 77 12.00 0.59 -17.37
N LEU A 78 12.71 1.44 -16.61
CA LEU A 78 13.92 1.06 -15.90
C LEU A 78 13.66 -0.08 -14.90
N LEU A 79 12.61 0.01 -14.08
CA LEU A 79 12.27 -1.04 -13.12
C LEU A 79 11.96 -2.38 -13.81
N ARG A 80 11.27 -2.36 -14.95
CA ARG A 80 10.89 -3.56 -15.70
C ARG A 80 12.06 -4.27 -16.41
N LYS A 81 13.24 -3.65 -16.54
CA LYS A 81 14.43 -4.32 -17.10
C LYS A 81 14.83 -5.58 -16.30
N PRO A 82 15.36 -6.63 -16.94
CA PRO A 82 15.59 -7.94 -16.32
C PRO A 82 16.69 -7.98 -15.25
N ASP A 83 17.58 -6.99 -15.25
CA ASP A 83 18.70 -6.74 -14.33
C ASP A 83 18.33 -5.82 -13.16
N SER A 84 17.17 -5.17 -13.22
CA SER A 84 16.67 -4.31 -12.14
C SER A 84 16.34 -5.09 -10.87
N GLY A 85 16.53 -4.43 -9.73
CA GLY A 85 16.31 -4.98 -8.39
C GLY A 85 17.58 -5.50 -7.70
N ALA A 86 18.73 -5.51 -8.38
CA ALA A 86 20.02 -5.79 -7.76
C ALA A 86 20.44 -4.70 -6.76
N GLY A 87 21.35 -5.02 -5.82
CA GLY A 87 21.76 -4.09 -4.76
C GLY A 87 22.63 -2.92 -5.21
N ASP A 88 23.24 -3.03 -6.38
CA ASP A 88 24.01 -2.00 -7.05
C ASP A 88 23.15 -1.05 -7.91
N ASN A 89 21.88 -1.37 -8.15
CA ASN A 89 20.97 -0.58 -8.98
C ASN A 89 20.72 0.83 -8.41
N ASP A 90 21.14 1.86 -9.14
CA ASP A 90 21.06 3.25 -8.71
C ASP A 90 19.63 3.74 -8.50
N LEU A 91 18.67 3.28 -9.32
CA LEU A 91 17.26 3.61 -9.13
C LEU A 91 16.69 3.00 -7.85
N CYS A 92 17.08 1.77 -7.50
CA CYS A 92 16.67 1.15 -6.24
C CYS A 92 17.24 1.91 -5.03
N ARG A 93 18.49 2.36 -5.12
CA ARG A 93 19.12 3.19 -4.09
C ARG A 93 18.40 4.53 -3.94
N TRP A 94 18.11 5.19 -5.07
CA TRP A 94 17.34 6.44 -5.07
C TRP A 94 15.95 6.28 -4.44
N LEU A 95 15.21 5.23 -4.78
CA LEU A 95 13.90 4.96 -4.19
C LEU A 95 13.98 4.72 -2.68
N TYR A 96 15.01 3.99 -2.23
CA TYR A 96 15.27 3.73 -0.82
C TYR A 96 15.59 5.03 -0.06
N ASP A 97 16.55 5.82 -0.53
CA ASP A 97 16.99 7.06 0.12
C ASP A 97 15.86 8.12 0.13
N THR A 98 15.12 8.21 -0.98
CA THR A 98 13.97 9.13 -1.11
C THR A 98 12.87 8.79 -0.11
N PHE A 99 12.58 7.51 0.11
CA PHE A 99 11.60 7.08 1.12
C PHE A 99 12.08 7.35 2.55
N GLN A 100 13.36 7.14 2.82
CA GLN A 100 13.99 7.36 4.12
C GLN A 100 14.15 8.85 4.50
N SER A 101 13.98 9.77 3.53
CA SER A 101 14.02 11.22 3.78
C SER A 101 13.00 11.70 4.83
N GLY A 102 11.94 10.93 5.06
CA GLY A 102 10.84 11.22 5.97
C GLY A 102 9.83 12.23 5.45
N ASP A 103 10.02 12.77 4.25
CA ASP A 103 9.10 13.71 3.63
C ASP A 103 7.87 12.98 3.06
N SER A 104 6.67 13.45 3.43
CA SER A 104 5.42 12.78 3.07
C SER A 104 5.13 12.79 1.56
N GLU A 105 5.49 13.86 0.84
CA GLU A 105 5.25 13.94 -0.61
C GLU A 105 6.25 13.06 -1.37
N LEU A 106 7.52 13.04 -0.97
CA LEU A 106 8.52 12.15 -1.54
C LEU A 106 8.19 10.67 -1.30
N GLN A 107 7.66 10.34 -0.12
CA GLN A 107 7.17 8.98 0.16
C GLN A 107 6.02 8.58 -0.76
N LEU A 108 5.13 9.50 -1.13
CA LEU A 108 4.09 9.24 -2.14
C LEU A 108 4.68 8.95 -3.51
N VAL A 109 5.73 9.68 -3.92
CA VAL A 109 6.45 9.42 -5.18
C VAL A 109 7.00 8.00 -5.22
N VAL A 110 7.63 7.54 -4.13
CA VAL A 110 8.13 6.15 -4.04
C VAL A 110 6.97 5.14 -4.05
N LEU A 111 5.91 5.41 -3.29
CA LEU A 111 4.74 4.54 -3.22
C LEU A 111 4.03 4.38 -4.56
N ARG A 112 4.07 5.38 -5.44
CA ARG A 112 3.54 5.27 -6.81
C ARG A 112 4.09 4.06 -7.54
N PHE A 113 5.37 3.74 -7.37
CA PHE A 113 6.05 2.64 -8.06
C PHE A 113 6.01 1.32 -7.27
N PHE A 114 5.43 1.32 -6.07
CA PHE A 114 5.33 0.12 -5.24
C PHE A 114 4.64 -1.06 -5.93
N PRO A 115 3.53 -0.89 -6.69
CA PRO A 115 2.93 -2.00 -7.43
C PRO A 115 3.89 -2.70 -8.38
N ILE A 116 4.75 -1.93 -9.07
CA ILE A 116 5.77 -2.47 -9.98
C ILE A 116 6.85 -3.21 -9.20
N ILE A 117 7.34 -2.62 -8.12
CA ILE A 117 8.39 -3.22 -7.28
C ILE A 117 7.88 -4.53 -6.67
N ALA A 118 6.69 -4.55 -6.08
CA ALA A 118 6.06 -5.73 -5.51
C ALA A 118 5.79 -6.80 -6.58
N GLY A 119 5.25 -6.37 -7.73
CA GLY A 119 5.00 -7.20 -8.91
C GLY A 119 6.23 -7.95 -9.37
N LEU A 120 7.27 -7.19 -9.72
CA LEU A 120 8.53 -7.72 -10.22
C LEU A 120 9.27 -8.53 -9.15
N TYR A 121 9.26 -8.09 -7.88
CA TYR A 121 9.87 -8.84 -6.79
C TYR A 121 9.27 -10.24 -6.67
N LEU A 122 7.94 -10.33 -6.57
CA LEU A 122 7.25 -11.61 -6.39
C LEU A 122 7.39 -12.53 -7.61
N SER A 123 7.37 -11.98 -8.83
CA SER A 123 7.58 -12.76 -10.05
C SER A 123 9.02 -13.27 -10.18
N ARG A 124 10.02 -12.43 -9.90
CA ARG A 124 11.44 -12.76 -10.09
C ARG A 124 12.04 -13.58 -8.96
N ILE A 125 11.55 -13.45 -7.73
CA ILE A 125 12.06 -14.23 -6.60
C ILE A 125 11.76 -15.73 -6.77
N ALA A 126 10.68 -16.07 -7.49
CA ALA A 126 10.39 -17.44 -7.90
C ALA A 126 11.46 -18.03 -8.83
N LEU A 127 12.16 -17.17 -9.59
CA LEU A 127 13.27 -17.54 -10.48
C LEU A 127 14.63 -17.60 -9.76
N ARG A 128 14.66 -17.45 -8.43
CA ARG A 128 15.88 -17.43 -7.59
C ARG A 128 16.90 -16.36 -7.99
N LYS A 129 16.44 -15.25 -8.59
CA LYS A 129 17.29 -14.07 -8.83
C LYS A 129 17.55 -13.33 -7.52
N HIS A 130 18.77 -12.82 -7.35
CA HIS A 130 19.10 -11.94 -6.23
C HIS A 130 18.51 -10.54 -6.46
N LEU A 131 17.65 -10.08 -5.55
CA LEU A 131 16.88 -8.83 -5.68
C LEU A 131 17.11 -7.91 -4.46
N ALA A 132 18.35 -7.78 -4.01
CA ALA A 132 18.71 -7.06 -2.79
C ALA A 132 18.23 -5.60 -2.77
N GLY A 133 18.21 -4.92 -3.93
CA GLY A 133 17.70 -3.56 -4.06
C GLY A 133 16.19 -3.48 -3.80
N PHE A 134 15.40 -4.38 -4.39
CA PHE A 134 13.96 -4.47 -4.09
C PHE A 134 13.71 -4.88 -2.64
N GLU A 135 14.48 -5.82 -2.11
CA GLU A 135 14.34 -6.24 -0.70
C GLU A 135 14.63 -5.09 0.27
N ALA A 136 15.62 -4.24 -0.02
CA ALA A 136 15.92 -3.06 0.79
C ALA A 136 14.74 -2.07 0.82
N ILE A 137 14.12 -1.79 -0.34
CA ILE A 137 12.94 -0.93 -0.43
C ILE A 137 11.78 -1.55 0.34
N LEU A 138 11.46 -2.83 0.10
CA LEU A 138 10.37 -3.52 0.81
C LEU A 138 10.55 -3.51 2.34
N LEU A 139 11.79 -3.70 2.82
CA LEU A 139 12.12 -3.61 4.24
C LEU A 139 11.98 -2.18 4.77
N ALA A 140 12.35 -1.16 3.99
CA ALA A 140 12.18 0.24 4.38
C ALA A 140 10.70 0.58 4.59
N LEU A 141 9.83 0.21 3.65
CA LEU A 141 8.37 0.41 3.80
C LEU A 141 7.82 -0.36 5.00
N TYR A 142 8.27 -1.60 5.20
CA TYR A 142 7.85 -2.42 6.33
C TYR A 142 8.29 -1.84 7.68
N ALA A 143 9.53 -1.34 7.77
CA ALA A 143 10.06 -0.72 8.98
C ALA A 143 9.34 0.59 9.31
N HIS A 144 9.00 1.39 8.29
CA HIS A 144 8.18 2.60 8.44
C HIS A 144 6.81 2.27 9.04
N GLU A 145 6.10 1.29 8.49
CA GLU A 145 4.80 0.82 9.01
C GLU A 145 4.92 0.24 10.43
N THR A 146 5.97 -0.54 10.69
CA THR A 146 6.20 -1.14 12.01
C THR A 146 6.42 -0.08 13.08
N THR A 147 7.19 0.96 12.75
CA THR A 147 7.44 2.10 13.64
C THR A 147 6.17 2.92 13.85
N SER A 148 5.42 3.19 12.78
CA SER A 148 4.15 3.92 12.83
C SER A 148 3.12 3.25 13.74
N ARG A 149 3.05 1.91 13.73
CA ARG A 149 2.13 1.13 14.58
C ARG A 149 2.54 1.05 16.04
N GLY A 150 3.81 1.33 16.39
CA GLY A 150 4.27 1.31 17.79
C GLY A 150 4.01 0.00 18.53
N GLY A 151 4.04 -1.14 17.82
CA GLY A 151 3.73 -2.46 18.40
C GLY A 151 2.24 -2.75 18.62
N GLN A 152 1.33 -1.86 18.18
CA GLN A 152 -0.11 -2.07 18.28
C GLN A 152 -0.69 -2.79 17.05
N PRO A 153 -1.70 -3.66 17.23
CA PRO A 153 -2.42 -4.23 16.09
C PRO A 153 -3.36 -3.19 15.48
N VAL A 154 -3.67 -3.34 14.20
CA VAL A 154 -4.73 -2.54 13.57
C VAL A 154 -6.06 -3.23 13.87
N ALA A 155 -6.87 -2.63 14.74
CA ALA A 155 -8.16 -3.14 15.16
C ALA A 155 -9.29 -2.17 14.82
N VAL A 156 -10.49 -2.71 14.60
CA VAL A 156 -11.72 -1.96 14.34
C VAL A 156 -12.81 -2.43 15.28
N ASN A 157 -13.63 -1.50 15.77
CA ASN A 157 -14.82 -1.84 16.52
C ASN A 157 -15.93 -2.23 15.53
N ILE A 158 -16.45 -3.45 15.63
CA ILE A 158 -17.60 -3.88 14.84
C ILE A 158 -18.84 -3.14 15.39
N PRO A 159 -19.53 -2.34 14.55
CA PRO A 159 -20.76 -1.70 14.98
C PRO A 159 -21.82 -2.75 15.35
N ASP A 160 -22.48 -2.54 16.48
CA ASP A 160 -23.59 -3.37 16.94
C ASP A 160 -24.87 -2.52 16.99
N LEU A 161 -25.93 -2.99 16.33
CA LEU A 161 -27.25 -2.35 16.30
C LEU A 161 -27.95 -2.37 17.67
N SER A 162 -27.46 -3.19 18.61
CA SER A 162 -27.94 -3.21 20.00
C SER A 162 -27.55 -1.94 20.79
N HIS A 163 -26.54 -1.20 20.31
CA HIS A 163 -26.09 0.05 20.90
C HIS A 163 -26.51 1.26 20.05
N PRO A 164 -26.87 2.39 20.67
CA PRO A 164 -27.12 3.62 19.93
C PRO A 164 -25.84 4.07 19.22
N SER A 165 -26.00 4.61 18.02
CA SER A 165 -24.90 5.10 17.17
C SER A 165 -25.28 6.45 16.57
N LEU A 166 -24.35 7.08 15.86
CA LEU A 166 -24.59 8.36 15.17
C LEU A 166 -25.81 8.31 14.22
N TYR A 167 -26.14 7.13 13.68
CA TYR A 167 -27.20 6.95 12.67
C TYR A 167 -28.46 6.26 13.20
N HIS A 168 -28.48 5.79 14.45
CA HIS A 168 -29.58 4.98 14.97
C HIS A 168 -29.70 5.05 16.49
N GLU A 169 -30.92 5.19 17.01
CA GLU A 169 -31.26 5.10 18.44
C GLU A 169 -31.95 3.76 18.75
N THR A 170 -31.65 3.18 19.91
CA THR A 170 -32.26 1.92 20.35
C THR A 170 -33.46 2.19 21.25
N ASN A 171 -34.65 1.73 20.82
CA ASN A 171 -35.91 1.96 21.52
C ASN A 171 -36.16 1.04 22.73
N THR A 172 -35.29 0.06 23.00
CA THR A 172 -35.46 -0.93 24.07
C THR A 172 -34.34 -0.85 25.11
N PRO A 173 -34.66 -0.76 26.41
CA PRO A 173 -33.65 -0.78 27.46
C PRO A 173 -32.95 -2.14 27.48
N ILE A 174 -31.63 -2.13 27.29
CA ILE A 174 -30.81 -3.34 27.21
C ILE A 174 -30.79 -4.04 28.57
N LYS A 175 -31.51 -5.16 28.71
CA LYS A 175 -31.26 -6.17 29.75
C LYS A 175 -30.22 -7.15 29.24
N ASN A 176 -28.97 -6.74 29.06
CA ASN A 176 -27.85 -7.65 28.80
C ASN A 176 -26.51 -6.97 29.11
N ASN A 177 -25.66 -7.70 29.84
CA ASN A 177 -24.32 -7.29 30.29
C ASN A 177 -23.27 -7.35 29.17
N ALA A 178 -23.63 -7.02 27.93
CA ALA A 178 -22.69 -6.99 26.81
C ALA A 178 -22.02 -5.62 26.75
N THR A 179 -21.12 -5.34 27.71
CA THR A 179 -20.21 -4.17 27.66
C THR A 179 -18.91 -4.47 26.93
N GLU A 180 -18.84 -5.55 26.16
CA GLU A 180 -17.69 -5.83 25.30
C GLU A 180 -17.94 -5.24 23.91
N LEU A 181 -17.30 -4.09 23.64
CA LEU A 181 -17.15 -3.61 22.29
C LEU A 181 -16.51 -4.73 21.46
N ASN A 182 -17.23 -5.21 20.44
CA ASN A 182 -16.76 -6.30 19.57
C ASN A 182 -15.57 -5.82 18.73
N ILE A 183 -14.35 -5.94 19.27
CA ILE A 183 -13.11 -5.53 18.59
C ILE A 183 -12.69 -6.63 17.61
N ALA A 184 -12.54 -6.28 16.33
CA ALA A 184 -11.97 -7.14 15.30
C ALA A 184 -10.56 -6.70 14.91
N ILE A 185 -9.62 -7.63 14.92
CA ILE A 185 -8.24 -7.37 14.49
C ILE A 185 -8.14 -7.51 12.98
N LEU A 186 -7.88 -6.40 12.27
CA LEU A 186 -7.73 -6.36 10.81
C LEU A 186 -6.34 -6.76 10.35
N SER A 187 -5.31 -6.36 11.12
CA SER A 187 -3.91 -6.63 10.83
C SER A 187 -3.19 -6.84 12.17
N PRO A 188 -2.54 -8.00 12.38
CA PRO A 188 -1.83 -8.25 13.64
C PRO A 188 -0.65 -7.28 13.83
N THR A 189 -0.12 -7.27 15.05
CA THR A 189 1.09 -6.53 15.41
C THR A 189 2.24 -6.88 14.46
N LEU A 190 3.09 -5.89 14.18
CA LEU A 190 4.25 -6.06 13.30
C LEU A 190 5.52 -6.24 14.13
N GLU A 191 6.30 -7.26 13.80
CA GLU A 191 7.62 -7.51 14.39
C GLU A 191 8.68 -6.93 13.47
N PRO A 192 9.70 -6.21 13.97
CA PRO A 192 10.74 -5.65 13.12
C PRO A 192 11.56 -6.77 12.45
N TYR A 193 11.69 -6.71 11.13
CA TYR A 193 12.48 -7.67 10.35
C TYR A 193 13.68 -6.98 9.71
N GLY A 194 14.87 -7.58 9.83
CA GLY A 194 16.09 -7.11 9.17
C GLY A 194 16.39 -7.76 7.81
N THR A 195 15.68 -8.83 7.43
CA THR A 195 15.90 -9.56 6.17
C THR A 195 14.59 -10.13 5.62
N VAL A 196 14.49 -10.24 4.28
CA VAL A 196 13.28 -10.76 3.61
C VAL A 196 13.33 -12.28 3.46
N ARG A 197 12.85 -13.01 4.46
CA ARG A 197 12.76 -14.49 4.44
C ARG A 197 11.51 -14.99 3.72
N SER A 198 11.59 -16.16 3.08
CA SER A 198 10.47 -16.77 2.32
C SER A 198 9.16 -16.87 3.11
N THR A 199 9.23 -17.22 4.39
CA THR A 199 8.06 -17.35 5.29
C THR A 199 7.42 -16.01 5.65
N LYS A 200 8.17 -14.90 5.55
CA LYS A 200 7.72 -13.56 5.92
C LYS A 200 7.49 -12.64 4.71
N ARG A 201 7.94 -13.03 3.51
CA ARG A 201 7.79 -12.30 2.24
C ARG A 201 6.38 -11.80 2.00
N ALA A 202 5.40 -12.69 2.07
CA ALA A 202 4.01 -12.34 1.81
C ALA A 202 3.49 -11.28 2.79
N ARG A 203 3.89 -11.36 4.07
CA ARG A 203 3.52 -10.36 5.08
C ARG A 203 4.22 -9.02 4.85
N ILE A 204 5.51 -9.01 4.52
CA ILE A 204 6.27 -7.79 4.22
C ILE A 204 5.65 -7.07 3.02
N VAL A 205 5.44 -7.78 1.91
CA VAL A 205 4.82 -7.20 0.71
C VAL A 205 3.37 -6.79 0.98
N GLY A 206 2.62 -7.61 1.72
CA GLY A 206 1.24 -7.31 2.12
C GLY A 206 1.13 -6.01 2.92
N VAL A 207 2.04 -5.76 3.88
CA VAL A 207 2.08 -4.50 4.63
C VAL A 207 2.43 -3.31 3.73
N GLY A 208 3.35 -3.49 2.78
CA GLY A 208 3.60 -2.44 1.78
C GLY A 208 2.38 -2.14 0.91
N LEU A 209 1.58 -3.15 0.55
CA LEU A 209 0.29 -2.95 -0.13
C LEU A 209 -0.76 -2.29 0.77
N GLU A 210 -0.77 -2.57 2.08
CA GLU A 210 -1.61 -1.86 3.06
C GLU A 210 -1.24 -0.37 3.11
N LEU A 211 0.05 -0.05 3.15
CA LEU A 211 0.54 1.34 3.11
C LEU A 211 0.16 2.02 1.78
N TYR A 212 0.36 1.34 0.64
CA TYR A 212 -0.12 1.83 -0.66
C TYR A 212 -1.63 2.09 -0.64
N PHE A 213 -2.42 1.15 -0.11
CA PHE A 213 -3.87 1.30 0.01
C PHE A 213 -4.27 2.50 0.89
N SER A 214 -3.55 2.76 1.98
CA SER A 214 -3.80 3.93 2.85
C SER A 214 -3.63 5.27 2.12
N LYS A 215 -2.83 5.30 1.06
CA LYS A 215 -2.55 6.48 0.22
C LYS A 215 -3.17 6.39 -1.18
N ILE A 216 -4.02 5.39 -1.44
CA ILE A 216 -4.55 5.07 -2.79
C ILE A 216 -5.30 6.23 -3.44
N PHE A 217 -5.89 7.11 -2.64
CA PHE A 217 -6.57 8.31 -3.12
C PHE A 217 -5.62 9.22 -3.92
N TRP A 218 -4.38 9.39 -3.44
CA TRP A 218 -3.34 10.22 -4.06
C TRP A 218 -2.61 9.54 -5.22
N MET A 219 -2.81 8.23 -5.39
CA MET A 219 -2.10 7.47 -6.41
C MET A 219 -2.69 7.73 -7.80
N PRO A 220 -1.85 8.13 -8.78
CA PRO A 220 -2.28 8.32 -10.16
C PRO A 220 -2.81 7.04 -10.80
N VAL A 221 -3.66 7.19 -11.83
CA VAL A 221 -4.34 6.07 -12.50
C VAL A 221 -3.34 5.04 -13.05
N GLY A 222 -2.22 5.49 -13.63
CA GLY A 222 -1.19 4.59 -14.16
C GLY A 222 -0.65 3.60 -13.12
N SER A 223 -0.38 4.04 -11.89
CA SER A 223 0.07 3.18 -10.78
C SER A 223 -0.95 2.10 -10.43
N LYS A 224 -2.24 2.45 -10.50
CA LYS A 224 -3.35 1.51 -10.23
C LYS A 224 -3.53 0.50 -11.37
N ILE A 225 -3.28 0.91 -12.63
CA ILE A 225 -3.27 0.01 -13.78
C ILE A 225 -2.10 -0.97 -13.67
N ASP A 226 -0.88 -0.48 -13.37
CA ASP A 226 0.29 -1.32 -13.14
C ASP A 226 -0.01 -2.41 -12.08
N PHE A 227 -0.69 -2.02 -10.99
CA PHE A 227 -1.13 -2.97 -9.96
C PHE A 227 -2.09 -4.06 -10.50
N CYS A 228 -3.07 -3.67 -11.32
CA CYS A 228 -4.02 -4.62 -11.90
C CYS A 228 -3.33 -5.59 -12.87
N GLU A 229 -2.38 -5.11 -13.69
CA GLU A 229 -1.57 -5.94 -14.58
C GLU A 229 -0.82 -7.03 -13.79
N PHE A 230 -0.16 -6.66 -12.68
CA PHE A 230 0.53 -7.64 -11.85
C PHE A 230 -0.41 -8.63 -11.17
N CYS A 231 -1.66 -8.24 -10.84
CA CYS A 231 -2.65 -9.18 -10.33
C CYS A 231 -3.02 -10.27 -11.34
N VAL A 232 -3.12 -9.91 -12.63
CA VAL A 232 -3.33 -10.89 -13.72
C VAL A 232 -2.13 -11.83 -13.81
N VAL A 233 -0.92 -11.28 -13.81
CA VAL A 233 0.34 -12.05 -13.81
C VAL A 233 0.41 -12.98 -12.60
N TRP A 234 0.04 -12.54 -11.41
CA TRP A 234 0.07 -13.38 -10.21
C TRP A 234 -0.98 -14.49 -10.24
N ALA A 235 -2.12 -14.27 -10.88
CA ALA A 235 -3.18 -15.26 -11.01
C ALA A 235 -2.74 -16.48 -11.84
N GLY A 236 -1.85 -16.26 -12.81
CA GLY A 236 -1.28 -17.32 -13.64
C GLY A 236 -2.21 -17.96 -14.63
N GLN A 237 -3.11 -17.15 -15.14
CA GLN A 237 -3.88 -17.50 -16.30
C GLN A 237 -3.03 -17.17 -17.53
N ASP A 238 -2.36 -18.19 -18.09
CA ASP A 238 -2.00 -18.16 -19.50
C ASP A 238 -3.32 -17.98 -20.26
N GLY A 239 -3.39 -17.04 -21.21
CA GLY A 239 -4.62 -16.52 -21.83
C GLY A 239 -5.48 -17.50 -22.64
N ASP A 240 -5.61 -18.75 -22.22
CA ASP A 240 -6.37 -19.81 -22.88
C ASP A 240 -7.63 -20.24 -22.10
N ALA A 241 -7.70 -19.97 -20.79
CA ALA A 241 -8.81 -20.44 -19.95
C ALA A 241 -10.09 -19.57 -20.00
N CYS A 242 -10.25 -18.70 -21.00
CA CYS A 242 -11.51 -17.96 -21.23
C CYS A 242 -12.17 -18.30 -22.58
N LYS A 243 -11.84 -19.45 -23.19
CA LYS A 243 -12.55 -19.97 -24.37
C LYS A 243 -13.65 -20.98 -24.08
N GLU A 244 -13.82 -21.43 -22.83
CA GLU A 244 -14.86 -22.39 -22.47
C GLU A 244 -15.92 -21.78 -21.55
N SER A 245 -16.81 -21.00 -22.15
CA SER A 245 -18.21 -20.87 -21.74
C SER A 245 -18.93 -20.13 -22.86
N GLY A 246 -19.79 -20.86 -23.58
CA GLY A 246 -20.44 -20.49 -24.84
C GLY A 246 -20.84 -19.03 -24.99
N CYS A 247 -20.19 -18.37 -25.95
CA CYS A 247 -20.80 -17.28 -26.70
C CYS A 247 -20.29 -17.42 -28.14
N GLU A 248 -21.22 -17.59 -29.06
CA GLU A 248 -20.95 -17.89 -30.46
C GLU A 248 -20.15 -16.77 -31.15
N SER A 249 -19.29 -17.24 -32.03
CA SER A 249 -18.26 -16.58 -32.81
C SER A 249 -18.61 -15.21 -33.43
N SER A 250 -17.82 -14.20 -33.07
CA SER A 250 -17.37 -13.18 -34.04
C SER A 250 -15.87 -13.35 -34.23
N GLU A 251 -15.51 -14.15 -35.23
CA GLU A 251 -14.14 -14.24 -35.74
C GLU A 251 -13.71 -12.90 -36.37
N GLN A 252 -12.38 -12.72 -36.42
CA GLN A 252 -11.62 -11.67 -37.13
C GLN A 252 -11.39 -10.39 -36.31
N LEU A 253 -10.19 -10.21 -35.78
CA LEU A 253 -9.08 -9.58 -36.51
C LEU A 253 -7.81 -9.58 -35.62
N TRP A 254 -6.62 -9.55 -36.25
CA TRP A 254 -5.26 -9.48 -35.69
C TRP A 254 -4.53 -10.81 -35.43
N GLY A 255 -4.27 -11.50 -36.54
CA GLY A 255 -3.00 -12.20 -36.70
C GLY A 255 -1.85 -11.20 -36.78
N GLY A 256 -0.90 -11.31 -35.85
CA GLY A 256 0.34 -10.56 -35.83
C GLY A 256 1.47 -11.47 -35.39
N ASN A 257 2.16 -12.05 -36.36
CA ASN A 257 3.36 -12.85 -36.17
C ASN A 257 4.51 -11.94 -35.71
N GLY A 258 4.91 -12.08 -34.46
CA GLY A 258 6.06 -11.39 -33.87
C GLY A 258 6.60 -12.22 -32.72
N GLY A 259 7.58 -13.07 -33.03
CA GLY A 259 8.33 -13.83 -32.04
C GLY A 259 9.09 -12.87 -31.13
N SER A 260 8.50 -12.55 -29.98
CA SER A 260 9.25 -12.15 -28.81
C SER A 260 9.42 -13.40 -27.97
N GLU A 261 10.66 -13.84 -27.79
CA GLU A 261 11.03 -14.85 -26.80
C GLU A 261 10.36 -14.46 -25.48
N ARG A 262 9.27 -15.16 -25.13
CA ARG A 262 8.57 -14.94 -23.88
C ARG A 262 9.53 -15.30 -22.76
N VAL A 263 10.09 -14.28 -22.13
CA VAL A 263 10.84 -14.37 -20.87
C VAL A 263 10.06 -15.31 -19.94
N GLY A 264 10.69 -16.43 -19.61
CA GLY A 264 10.00 -17.62 -19.11
C GLY A 264 9.23 -17.42 -17.81
N LYS A 265 8.01 -17.97 -17.77
CA LYS A 265 7.25 -18.35 -16.57
C LYS A 265 7.17 -17.28 -15.47
N GLU A 266 6.96 -16.01 -15.83
CA GLU A 266 6.37 -15.03 -14.91
C GLU A 266 4.87 -15.34 -14.77
N GLY A 267 4.56 -16.50 -14.17
CA GLY A 267 3.27 -17.14 -14.37
C GLY A 267 2.42 -17.17 -13.12
N ARG A 268 2.91 -17.69 -11.98
CA ARG A 268 2.03 -17.88 -10.81
C ARG A 268 2.84 -17.83 -9.55
N ILE A 269 2.38 -17.05 -8.58
CA ILE A 269 3.02 -16.92 -7.27
C ILE A 269 2.11 -17.45 -6.16
N PRO A 270 2.63 -17.93 -5.03
CA PRO A 270 1.80 -18.18 -3.84
C PRO A 270 1.12 -16.87 -3.38
N LEU A 271 -0.20 -16.87 -3.24
CA LEU A 271 -0.99 -15.75 -2.72
C LEU A 271 -1.66 -16.17 -1.41
N PRO A 272 -0.91 -16.22 -0.29
CA PRO A 272 -1.51 -16.46 1.02
C PRO A 272 -2.41 -15.29 1.41
N TRP A 273 -3.31 -15.52 2.37
CA TRP A 273 -4.38 -14.58 2.70
C TRP A 273 -3.86 -13.19 3.13
N GLU A 274 -2.71 -13.13 3.81
CA GLU A 274 -2.07 -11.89 4.27
C GLU A 274 -1.63 -10.99 3.12
N LEU A 275 -1.35 -11.58 1.95
CA LEU A 275 -1.03 -10.86 0.72
C LEU A 275 -2.30 -10.58 -0.10
N LEU A 276 -3.21 -11.54 -0.16
CA LEU A 276 -4.45 -11.41 -0.95
C LEU A 276 -5.42 -10.38 -0.38
N GLN A 277 -5.50 -10.23 0.94
CA GLN A 277 -6.41 -9.30 1.60
C GLN A 277 -6.20 -7.82 1.17
N PRO A 278 -4.98 -7.24 1.21
CA PRO A 278 -4.76 -5.90 0.69
C PRO A 278 -4.93 -5.82 -0.83
N VAL A 279 -4.62 -6.89 -1.58
CA VAL A 279 -4.88 -6.94 -3.02
C VAL A 279 -6.36 -6.73 -3.34
N LEU A 280 -7.24 -7.42 -2.62
CA LEU A 280 -8.69 -7.30 -2.78
C LEU A 280 -9.22 -5.92 -2.41
N ARG A 281 -8.64 -5.26 -1.40
CA ARG A 281 -9.00 -3.87 -1.03
C ARG A 281 -8.64 -2.88 -2.14
N ILE A 282 -7.44 -3.01 -2.70
CA ILE A 282 -6.98 -2.17 -3.81
C ILE A 282 -7.86 -2.40 -5.06
N LEU A 283 -8.13 -3.66 -5.42
CA LEU A 283 -9.04 -3.98 -6.53
C LEU A 283 -10.46 -3.46 -6.29
N GLY A 284 -10.97 -3.57 -5.06
CA GLY A 284 -12.26 -2.99 -4.68
C GLY A 284 -12.31 -1.48 -4.93
N HIS A 285 -11.25 -0.75 -4.56
CA HIS A 285 -11.12 0.67 -4.88
C HIS A 285 -11.07 0.94 -6.39
N CYS A 286 -10.32 0.14 -7.16
CA CYS A 286 -10.24 0.33 -8.62
C CYS A 286 -11.56 0.02 -9.33
N LEU A 287 -12.33 -0.97 -8.84
CA LEU A 287 -13.63 -1.37 -9.39
C LEU A 287 -14.76 -0.40 -9.04
N MET A 288 -14.74 0.14 -7.82
CA MET A 288 -15.79 1.03 -7.28
C MET A 288 -15.41 2.51 -7.39
N GLY A 289 -14.20 2.81 -7.86
CA GLY A 289 -13.70 4.16 -8.06
C GLY A 289 -14.48 4.94 -9.12
N THR A 290 -14.11 6.21 -9.30
CA THR A 290 -14.81 7.10 -10.23
C THR A 290 -14.87 6.51 -11.65
N ARG A 291 -16.07 6.44 -12.23
CA ARG A 291 -16.36 5.92 -13.59
C ARG A 291 -15.65 6.67 -14.73
N LYS A 292 -14.86 7.71 -14.42
CA LYS A 292 -14.14 8.55 -15.39
C LYS A 292 -13.04 7.79 -16.14
N HIS A 293 -12.45 6.76 -15.52
CA HIS A 293 -11.32 6.02 -16.10
C HIS A 293 -11.73 4.60 -16.48
N LYS A 294 -12.27 4.44 -17.69
CA LYS A 294 -12.71 3.14 -18.21
C LYS A 294 -11.57 2.12 -18.28
N GLU A 295 -10.37 2.55 -18.68
CA GLU A 295 -9.19 1.68 -18.77
C GLU A 295 -8.82 1.04 -17.43
N LEU A 296 -8.82 1.81 -16.34
CA LEU A 296 -8.56 1.29 -15.00
C LEU A 296 -9.63 0.29 -14.58
N LEU A 297 -10.89 0.58 -14.90
CA LEU A 297 -12.00 -0.30 -14.56
C LEU A 297 -11.87 -1.65 -15.30
N ASP A 298 -11.58 -1.61 -16.60
CA ASP A 298 -11.43 -2.80 -17.43
C ASP A 298 -10.24 -3.64 -16.94
N ALA A 299 -9.10 -3.00 -16.62
CA ALA A 299 -7.94 -3.66 -16.02
C ALA A 299 -8.23 -4.30 -14.66
N ALA A 300 -8.97 -3.60 -13.78
CA ALA A 300 -9.34 -4.12 -12.47
C ALA A 300 -10.35 -5.28 -12.55
N LEU A 301 -11.29 -5.20 -13.49
CA LEU A 301 -12.26 -6.27 -13.75
C LEU A 301 -11.56 -7.52 -14.24
N GLU A 302 -10.62 -7.38 -15.16
CA GLU A 302 -9.82 -8.48 -15.67
C GLU A 302 -8.97 -9.10 -14.56
N ALA A 303 -8.25 -8.29 -13.77
CA ALA A 303 -7.52 -8.75 -12.60
C ALA A 303 -8.39 -9.54 -11.62
N CYS A 304 -9.60 -9.03 -11.30
CA CYS A 304 -10.52 -9.68 -10.38
C CYS A 304 -11.06 -11.02 -10.92
N ARG A 305 -11.32 -11.11 -12.23
CA ARG A 305 -11.74 -12.36 -12.89
C ARG A 305 -10.65 -13.42 -12.85
N ASN A 306 -9.42 -13.04 -13.18
CA ASN A 306 -8.29 -13.96 -13.16
C ASN A 306 -8.02 -14.49 -11.73
N LEU A 307 -8.08 -13.60 -10.71
CA LEU A 307 -7.98 -14.01 -9.32
C LEU A 307 -9.15 -14.88 -8.86
N TYR A 308 -10.37 -14.64 -9.33
CA TYR A 308 -11.53 -15.51 -9.06
C TYR A 308 -11.31 -16.92 -9.63
N THR A 309 -10.97 -17.02 -10.92
CA THR A 309 -10.68 -18.30 -11.58
C THR A 309 -9.59 -19.06 -10.85
N ARG A 310 -8.50 -18.37 -10.50
CA ARG A 310 -7.44 -18.94 -9.66
C ARG A 310 -7.97 -19.42 -8.32
N SER A 311 -8.80 -18.64 -7.63
CA SER A 311 -9.31 -18.98 -6.30
C SER A 311 -10.17 -20.24 -6.32
N VAL A 312 -10.94 -20.44 -7.40
CA VAL A 312 -11.70 -21.66 -7.67
C VAL A 312 -10.74 -22.84 -7.89
N ASN A 313 -9.71 -22.66 -8.72
CA ASN A 313 -8.69 -23.68 -8.96
C ASN A 313 -7.90 -24.06 -7.70
N ASP A 314 -7.62 -23.09 -6.83
CA ASP A 314 -6.91 -23.26 -5.55
C ASP A 314 -7.85 -23.79 -4.43
N ILE A 315 -9.17 -23.90 -4.69
CA ILE A 315 -10.21 -24.29 -3.71
C ILE A 315 -10.09 -23.45 -2.42
N ASN A 316 -9.91 -22.13 -2.56
CA ASN A 316 -9.80 -21.22 -1.42
C ASN A 316 -11.14 -20.51 -1.16
N PRO A 317 -11.97 -20.97 -0.20
CA PRO A 317 -13.33 -20.45 -0.02
C PRO A 317 -13.37 -18.97 0.35
N LYS A 318 -12.41 -18.48 1.15
CA LYS A 318 -12.33 -17.05 1.52
C LYS A 318 -12.04 -16.18 0.29
N ALA A 319 -11.12 -16.62 -0.55
CA ALA A 319 -10.75 -15.92 -1.77
C ALA A 319 -11.88 -15.96 -2.81
N ILE A 320 -12.53 -17.12 -3.01
CA ILE A 320 -13.69 -17.28 -3.90
C ILE A 320 -14.82 -16.34 -3.48
N LEU A 321 -15.16 -16.31 -2.18
CA LEU A 321 -16.21 -15.44 -1.67
C LEU A 321 -15.87 -13.96 -1.92
N ALA A 322 -14.65 -13.54 -1.60
CA ALA A 322 -14.26 -12.13 -1.71
C ALA A 322 -14.19 -11.65 -3.17
N THR A 323 -13.51 -12.40 -4.04
CA THR A 323 -13.41 -12.07 -5.48
C THR A 323 -14.78 -12.16 -6.17
N GLY A 324 -15.58 -13.19 -5.88
CA GLY A 324 -16.93 -13.33 -6.40
C GLY A 324 -17.86 -12.20 -5.96
N SER A 325 -17.71 -11.72 -4.72
CA SER A 325 -18.47 -10.57 -4.21
C SER A 325 -18.12 -9.29 -4.95
N LEU A 326 -16.83 -9.03 -5.22
CA LEU A 326 -16.40 -7.87 -6.01
C LEU A 326 -16.96 -7.90 -7.44
N LEU A 327 -16.94 -9.06 -8.09
CA LEU A 327 -17.52 -9.22 -9.44
C LEU A 327 -19.04 -9.00 -9.44
N ARG A 328 -19.75 -9.51 -8.43
CA ARG A 328 -21.19 -9.31 -8.26
C ARG A 328 -21.54 -7.84 -8.01
N LEU A 329 -20.82 -7.17 -7.11
CA LEU A 329 -20.99 -5.74 -6.84
C LEU A 329 -20.77 -4.91 -8.11
N ARG A 330 -19.78 -5.25 -8.93
CA ARG A 330 -19.55 -4.55 -10.20
C ARG A 330 -20.72 -4.75 -11.17
N LYS A 331 -21.23 -5.98 -11.28
CA LYS A 331 -22.39 -6.31 -12.13
C LYS A 331 -23.62 -5.50 -11.71
N MET A 332 -23.93 -5.48 -10.42
CA MET A 332 -25.00 -4.66 -9.85
C MET A 332 -24.78 -3.17 -10.17
N ALA A 333 -23.57 -2.65 -10.02
CA ALA A 333 -23.27 -1.25 -10.34
C ALA A 333 -23.35 -0.93 -11.85
N MET A 334 -23.34 -1.93 -12.75
CA MET A 334 -23.67 -1.73 -14.17
C MET A 334 -25.19 -1.67 -14.38
N GLU A 335 -25.93 -2.50 -13.64
CA GLU A 335 -27.39 -2.63 -13.72
C GLU A 335 -28.12 -1.43 -13.08
N THR A 336 -27.64 -0.89 -11.95
CA THR A 336 -28.21 0.28 -11.26
C THR A 336 -27.95 1.62 -11.98
N ALA A 337 -27.49 1.59 -13.23
CA ALA A 337 -27.51 2.78 -14.08
C ALA A 337 -28.94 3.12 -14.57
N ASP A 338 -29.90 2.19 -14.42
CA ASP A 338 -31.33 2.48 -14.41
C ASP A 338 -31.79 2.75 -12.96
N ASP A 339 -32.03 4.03 -12.67
CA ASP A 339 -33.01 4.55 -11.71
C ASP A 339 -33.09 3.90 -10.29
N PHE A 340 -31.97 3.84 -9.55
CA PHE A 340 -31.98 3.45 -8.13
C PHE A 340 -31.45 4.57 -7.23
N ASP A 341 -32.36 5.23 -6.51
CA ASP A 341 -32.04 6.15 -5.41
C ASP A 341 -32.02 5.36 -4.08
N PRO A 342 -30.84 5.16 -3.44
CA PRO A 342 -30.73 4.43 -2.18
C PRO A 342 -31.33 5.20 -0.97
N THR A 343 -31.78 6.44 -1.16
CA THR A 343 -32.47 7.23 -0.13
C THR A 343 -34.00 7.16 -0.22
N GLU A 344 -34.55 6.56 -1.28
CA GLU A 344 -35.98 6.28 -1.36
C GLU A 344 -36.36 5.11 -0.44
N ILE A 345 -37.00 5.44 0.67
CA ILE A 345 -37.72 4.45 1.47
C ILE A 345 -38.94 4.04 0.65
N GLN A 346 -38.93 2.84 0.08
CA GLN A 346 -40.12 2.25 -0.51
C GLN A 346 -41.21 2.23 0.57
N LYS A 347 -42.21 3.10 0.43
CA LYS A 347 -43.40 3.07 1.29
C LYS A 347 -44.06 1.71 1.05
N PRO A 348 -44.23 0.86 2.08
CA PRO A 348 -45.05 -0.32 1.91
C PRO A 348 -46.46 0.16 1.58
N ASP A 349 -47.05 -0.41 0.52
CA ASP A 349 -48.44 -0.15 0.15
C ASP A 349 -49.30 -0.33 1.39
N VAL A 350 -49.82 0.78 1.90
CA VAL A 350 -50.77 0.77 3.00
C VAL A 350 -52.05 0.18 2.43
N LEU A 351 -52.26 -1.11 2.69
CA LEU A 351 -53.57 -1.74 2.50
C LEU A 351 -54.56 -0.99 3.40
N SER A 352 -55.33 -0.09 2.78
CA SER A 352 -56.49 0.53 3.42
C SER A 352 -57.56 -0.56 3.54
N ILE A 353 -57.90 -0.92 4.78
CA ILE A 353 -59.01 -1.82 5.12
C ILE A 353 -60.32 -1.08 4.98
#